data_AF-A0AB34IS71-F1
#
_entry.id   AF-A0AB34IS71-F1
#
_cell.length_a   1.000
_cell.length_b   1.000
_cell.length_c   1.000
_cell.angle_alpha   90.00
_cell.angle_beta   90.00
_cell.angle_gamma   90.00
#
_symmetry.space_group_name_H-M   'P 1'
#
loop_
_entity.id
_entity.type
_entity.pdbx_description
1 polymer ?
#
loop_
_entity_poly.entity_id
_entity_poly.type
_entity_poly.pdbx_seq_one_letter_code
_entity_poly.pdbx_strand_id
1 'polypeptide(L)'
;MAATLAQLSRLIADVRDGEVCRSPRARLLQKLELLRLEAVRLRACGAREAAEEHSVQRWFIIEQLLSAYAKCERVHACLACTLSPCLCASIRALPIGRHHRLLLLLHPKEFLRTTNSGKLLLLAHPRASFLVPGLPSHDARLASICARRGACVLYPTEHALPLAAFCERAAADAPLHLIIPDGTWQQARRMCRQLPPSLPRVRVSDVGASLFGRTLRWQSREREECGRVSTVEAYAQAALELGEASADVAPLLQSLRAFIDATAPFSSHGHAGPRTARQSECREKVHLRQNGEAHRAGRRADDLPPPLRGHASLPGASSARFRNRKRASAPRTC
;
A
#
# COMPACT_ATOMS: atom_id res chain seq x y z
N MET A 1 -2.56 38.48 -4.89
CA MET A 1 -3.12 37.19 -5.38
C MET A 1 -2.74 36.87 -6.83
N ALA A 2 -2.87 37.80 -7.78
CA ALA A 2 -2.51 37.55 -9.20
C ALA A 2 -1.00 37.31 -9.42
N ALA A 3 -0.13 38.04 -8.72
CA ALA A 3 1.34 37.87 -8.80
C ALA A 3 1.79 36.46 -8.35
N THR A 4 1.12 35.89 -7.34
CA THR A 4 1.39 34.55 -6.81
C THR A 4 0.95 33.46 -7.78
N LEU A 5 -0.18 33.65 -8.48
CA LEU A 5 -0.67 32.71 -9.50
C LEU A 5 0.20 32.70 -10.77
N ALA A 6 0.73 33.86 -11.18
CA ALA A 6 1.66 33.95 -12.31
C ALA A 6 3.03 33.33 -11.98
N GLN A 7 3.55 33.55 -10.76
CA GLN A 7 4.75 32.87 -10.27
C GLN A 7 4.53 31.35 -10.15
N LEU A 8 3.36 30.90 -9.69
CA LEU A 8 2.97 29.50 -9.65
C LEU A 8 2.91 28.85 -11.04
N SER A 9 2.29 29.51 -12.02
CA SER A 9 2.21 28.99 -13.38
C SER A 9 3.58 28.88 -14.05
N ARG A 10 4.50 29.83 -13.79
CA ARG A 10 5.90 29.75 -14.26
C ARG A 10 6.66 28.63 -13.55
N LEU A 11 6.58 28.52 -12.23
CA LEU A 11 7.23 27.42 -11.49
C LEU A 11 6.71 26.03 -11.92
N ILE A 12 5.42 25.92 -12.23
CA ILE A 12 4.80 24.69 -12.72
C ILE A 12 5.24 24.39 -14.17
N ALA A 13 5.44 25.41 -15.01
CA ALA A 13 5.97 25.27 -16.37
C ALA A 13 7.46 24.88 -16.36
N ASP A 14 8.28 25.52 -15.54
CA ASP A 14 9.71 25.21 -15.40
C ASP A 14 9.94 23.78 -14.87
N VAL A 15 9.01 23.23 -14.08
CA VAL A 15 9.01 21.82 -13.64
C VAL A 15 8.60 20.85 -14.77
N ARG A 16 7.80 21.30 -15.74
CA ARG A 16 7.42 20.50 -16.92
C ARG A 16 8.57 20.41 -17.92
N ASP A 17 9.39 21.45 -18.02
CA ASP A 17 10.46 21.59 -19.04
C ASP A 17 11.85 21.09 -18.59
N GLY A 18 11.92 20.30 -17.52
CA GLY A 18 13.01 19.33 -17.35
C GLY A 18 14.34 19.85 -16.83
N GLU A 19 14.47 21.12 -16.42
CA GLU A 19 15.70 21.65 -15.80
C GLU A 19 15.46 22.41 -14.50
N VAL A 20 15.12 21.73 -13.39
CA VAL A 20 15.30 22.31 -12.03
C VAL A 20 15.72 21.24 -11.00
N CYS A 21 16.89 21.48 -10.39
CA CYS A 21 17.56 20.78 -9.29
C CYS A 21 17.79 19.24 -9.39
N ARG A 22 19.07 18.84 -9.47
CA ARG A 22 19.49 17.43 -9.66
C ARG A 22 19.19 16.52 -8.46
N SER A 23 19.17 17.05 -7.23
CA SER A 23 19.04 16.20 -6.03
C SER A 23 17.58 15.78 -5.77
N PRO A 24 17.34 14.54 -5.29
CA PRO A 24 15.99 14.12 -4.91
C PRO A 24 15.36 14.98 -3.82
N ARG A 25 16.16 15.44 -2.84
CA ARG A 25 15.70 16.32 -1.75
C ARG A 25 15.12 17.63 -2.29
N ALA A 26 15.80 18.28 -3.23
CA ALA A 26 15.33 19.55 -3.76
C ALA A 26 14.04 19.40 -4.57
N ARG A 27 13.95 18.35 -5.41
CA ARG A 27 12.70 18.01 -6.12
C ARG A 27 11.54 17.75 -5.14
N LEU A 28 11.83 17.03 -4.05
CA LEU A 28 10.82 16.79 -3.01
C LEU A 28 10.35 18.11 -2.40
N LEU A 29 11.25 18.96 -1.91
CA LEU A 29 10.89 20.24 -1.30
C LEU A 29 10.09 21.14 -2.25
N GLN A 30 10.50 21.24 -3.51
CA GLN A 30 9.76 21.99 -4.53
C GLN A 30 8.34 21.44 -4.70
N LYS A 31 8.20 20.11 -4.78
CA LYS A 31 6.89 19.48 -4.94
C LYS A 31 5.99 19.63 -3.71
N LEU A 32 6.57 19.59 -2.51
CA LEU A 32 5.86 19.90 -1.27
C LEU A 32 5.34 21.34 -1.30
N GLU A 33 6.17 22.30 -1.72
CA GLU A 33 5.73 23.70 -1.82
C GLU A 33 4.61 23.92 -2.85
N LEU A 34 4.72 23.30 -4.03
CA LEU A 34 3.64 23.32 -5.03
C LEU A 34 2.34 22.74 -4.47
N LEU A 35 2.42 21.64 -3.72
CA LEU A 35 1.24 21.06 -3.06
C LEU A 35 0.65 22.01 -2.01
N ARG A 36 1.50 22.67 -1.20
CA ARG A 36 1.06 23.63 -0.19
C ARG A 36 0.29 24.77 -0.85
N LEU A 37 0.83 25.34 -1.91
CA LEU A 37 0.21 26.44 -2.65
C LEU A 37 -1.10 26.01 -3.32
N GLU A 38 -1.15 24.82 -3.90
CA GLU A 38 -2.39 24.26 -4.44
C GLU A 38 -3.45 24.09 -3.34
N ALA A 39 -3.08 23.52 -2.18
CA ALA A 39 -3.98 23.34 -1.05
C ALA A 39 -4.54 24.68 -0.54
N VAL A 40 -3.70 25.72 -0.41
CA VAL A 40 -4.14 27.08 -0.03
C VAL A 40 -5.12 27.65 -1.05
N ARG A 41 -4.81 27.51 -2.35
CA ARG A 41 -5.71 27.97 -3.44
C ARG A 41 -7.06 27.25 -3.38
N LEU A 42 -7.04 25.93 -3.29
CA LEU A 42 -8.26 25.12 -3.22
C LEU A 42 -9.07 25.41 -1.96
N ARG A 43 -8.43 25.68 -0.82
CA ARG A 43 -9.10 26.13 0.41
C ARG A 43 -9.86 27.45 0.18
N ALA A 44 -9.23 28.41 -0.50
CA ALA A 44 -9.85 29.71 -0.78
C ALA A 44 -11.02 29.60 -1.78
N CYS A 45 -10.92 28.70 -2.77
CA CYS A 45 -11.99 28.44 -3.74
C CYS A 45 -13.15 27.62 -3.15
N GLY A 46 -12.85 26.59 -2.36
CA GLY A 46 -13.81 25.65 -1.79
C GLY A 46 -14.81 26.28 -0.82
N ALA A 47 -14.48 27.44 -0.23
CA ALA A 47 -15.43 28.24 0.56
C ALA A 47 -16.65 28.72 -0.26
N ARG A 48 -16.61 28.62 -1.61
CA ARG A 48 -17.67 29.11 -2.51
C ARG A 48 -18.55 28.01 -3.13
N GLU A 49 -18.15 26.74 -3.05
CA GLU A 49 -18.73 25.64 -3.88
C GLU A 49 -19.19 24.42 -3.04
N ALA A 50 -19.36 24.58 -1.73
CA ALA A 50 -19.67 23.50 -0.80
C ALA A 50 -21.14 23.04 -0.87
N ALA A 51 -21.52 22.28 -1.90
CA ALA A 51 -22.81 21.58 -1.99
C ALA A 51 -22.69 20.10 -2.42
N GLU A 52 -21.54 19.64 -2.93
CA GLU A 52 -21.35 18.25 -3.43
C GLU A 52 -20.53 17.36 -2.48
N GLU A 53 -20.84 16.07 -2.41
CA GLU A 53 -20.15 15.07 -1.56
C GLU A 53 -18.64 14.99 -1.87
N HIS A 54 -18.27 15.05 -3.15
CA HIS A 54 -16.87 15.08 -3.59
C HIS A 54 -16.12 16.33 -3.09
N SER A 55 -16.85 17.43 -2.86
CA SER A 55 -16.28 18.66 -2.31
C SER A 55 -16.00 18.56 -0.82
N VAL A 56 -16.81 17.82 -0.05
CA VAL A 56 -16.59 17.58 1.40
C VAL A 56 -15.34 16.74 1.64
N GLN A 57 -15.19 15.62 0.92
CA GLN A 57 -14.01 14.76 1.06
C GLN A 57 -12.72 15.52 0.67
N ARG A 58 -12.77 16.31 -0.41
CA ARG A 58 -11.66 17.15 -0.85
C ARG A 58 -11.29 18.19 0.20
N TRP A 59 -12.28 18.84 0.82
CA TRP A 59 -12.05 19.79 1.89
C TRP A 59 -11.26 19.18 3.05
N PHE A 60 -11.66 17.98 3.49
CA PHE A 60 -10.97 17.27 4.57
C PHE A 60 -9.50 16.95 4.24
N ILE A 61 -9.23 16.60 2.98
CA ILE A 61 -7.85 16.37 2.50
C ILE A 61 -7.04 17.67 2.57
N ILE A 62 -7.60 18.78 2.10
CA ILE A 62 -6.95 20.10 2.13
C ILE A 62 -6.62 20.52 3.57
N GLU A 63 -7.59 20.43 4.49
CA GLU A 63 -7.38 20.77 5.90
C GLU A 63 -6.32 19.87 6.56
N GLN A 64 -6.30 18.57 6.23
CA GLN A 64 -5.26 17.66 6.72
C GLN A 64 -3.86 18.06 6.25
N LEU A 65 -3.71 18.40 4.97
CA LEU A 65 -2.43 18.82 4.42
C LEU A 65 -1.94 20.10 5.10
N LEU A 66 -2.78 21.14 5.17
CA LEU A 66 -2.43 22.42 5.76
C LEU A 66 -2.13 22.30 7.27
N SER A 67 -2.91 21.50 7.99
CA SER A 67 -2.64 21.18 9.40
C SER A 67 -1.29 20.48 9.60
N ALA A 68 -0.94 19.57 8.71
CA ALA A 68 0.34 18.86 8.76
C ALA A 68 1.54 19.79 8.47
N TYR A 69 1.41 20.73 7.53
CA TYR A 69 2.40 21.79 7.29
C TYR A 69 2.59 22.67 8.52
N ALA A 70 1.49 23.21 9.06
CA ALA A 70 1.53 24.05 10.25
C ALA A 70 2.13 23.32 11.46
N LYS A 71 1.90 22.01 11.58
CA LYS A 71 2.54 21.19 12.62
C LYS A 71 4.05 21.13 12.43
N CYS A 72 4.54 20.89 11.23
CA CYS A 72 5.99 20.82 10.96
C CYS A 72 6.67 22.17 11.23
N GLU A 73 6.03 23.28 10.83
CA GLU A 73 6.53 24.63 11.11
C GLU A 73 6.64 24.91 12.61
N ARG A 74 5.59 24.60 13.38
CA ARG A 74 5.55 24.83 14.83
C ARG A 74 6.65 24.09 15.59
N VAL A 75 7.04 22.91 15.13
CA VAL A 75 8.07 22.09 15.79
C VAL A 75 9.43 22.19 15.09
N HIS A 76 9.56 23.12 14.12
CA HIS A 76 10.76 23.31 13.31
C HIS A 76 11.28 22.00 12.68
N ALA A 77 10.38 21.10 12.28
CA ALA A 77 10.76 19.87 11.59
C ALA A 77 11.05 20.15 10.11
N CYS A 78 12.07 19.47 9.57
CA CYS A 78 12.36 19.53 8.14
C CYS A 78 11.16 18.99 7.33
N LEU A 79 10.59 19.73 6.40
CA LEU A 79 9.42 19.25 5.62
C LEU A 79 9.71 17.98 4.79
N ALA A 80 10.97 17.74 4.43
CA ALA A 80 11.35 16.61 3.59
C ALA A 80 11.39 15.28 4.37
N CYS A 81 12.02 15.25 5.55
CA CYS A 81 12.09 14.05 6.39
C CYS A 81 11.11 14.06 7.59
N THR A 82 10.52 15.22 7.88
CA THR A 82 9.64 15.54 9.02
C THR A 82 10.24 15.23 10.39
N LEU A 83 11.57 15.29 10.51
CA LEU A 83 12.30 15.05 11.76
C LEU A 83 13.00 16.33 12.22
N SER A 84 13.21 16.44 13.52
CA SER A 84 14.06 17.41 14.20
C SER A 84 14.83 16.65 15.29
N PRO A 85 16.17 16.50 15.19
CA PRO A 85 17.03 17.01 14.13
C PRO A 85 16.79 16.36 12.76
N CYS A 86 17.18 17.05 11.69
CA CYS A 86 16.99 16.59 10.32
C CYS A 86 17.99 15.49 9.94
N LEU A 87 17.51 14.41 9.30
CA LEU A 87 18.36 13.33 8.76
C LEU A 87 18.66 13.45 7.26
N CYS A 88 18.21 14.51 6.58
CA CYS A 88 18.33 14.58 5.12
C CYS A 88 19.78 14.59 4.62
N ALA A 89 20.75 15.05 5.43
CA ALA A 89 22.16 15.08 5.04
C ALA A 89 22.79 13.68 4.96
N SER A 90 22.26 12.70 5.71
CA SER A 90 22.77 11.32 5.69
C SER A 90 22.13 10.45 4.61
N ILE A 91 21.06 10.94 3.95
CA ILE A 91 20.36 10.19 2.91
C ILE A 91 21.03 10.45 1.57
N ARG A 92 21.60 9.40 0.99
CA ARG A 92 22.27 9.45 -0.31
C ARG A 92 21.29 9.18 -1.44
N ALA A 93 21.49 9.86 -2.58
CA ALA A 93 20.79 9.52 -3.80
C ALA A 93 21.22 8.11 -4.26
N LEU A 94 20.24 7.30 -4.66
CA LEU A 94 20.50 5.94 -5.13
C LEU A 94 20.97 5.97 -6.59
N PRO A 95 22.00 5.19 -6.96
CA PRO A 95 22.48 5.09 -8.33
C PRO A 95 21.61 4.15 -9.20
N ILE A 96 20.31 4.07 -8.92
CA ILE A 96 19.34 3.14 -9.54
C ILE A 96 18.22 3.89 -10.28
N GLY A 97 17.25 3.16 -10.84
CA GLY A 97 16.04 3.78 -11.39
C GLY A 97 16.18 4.21 -12.83
N ARG A 98 17.10 3.58 -13.59
CA ARG A 98 17.34 3.86 -15.01
C ARG A 98 16.19 3.39 -15.89
N HIS A 99 15.51 2.31 -15.50
CA HIS A 99 14.48 1.64 -16.31
C HIS A 99 13.07 1.78 -15.76
N HIS A 100 12.92 2.37 -14.56
CA HIS A 100 11.62 2.57 -13.93
C HIS A 100 11.45 3.95 -13.31
N ARG A 101 10.18 4.33 -13.15
CA ARG A 101 9.75 5.49 -12.38
C ARG A 101 8.95 5.01 -11.18
N LEU A 102 9.15 5.67 -10.05
CA LEU A 102 8.49 5.33 -8.81
C LEU A 102 7.44 6.40 -8.48
N LEU A 103 6.20 5.98 -8.26
CA LEU A 103 5.13 6.84 -7.81
C LEU A 103 4.59 6.37 -6.46
N LEU A 104 4.78 7.17 -5.41
CA LEU A 104 4.08 6.95 -4.16
C LEU A 104 2.69 7.56 -4.20
N LEU A 105 1.67 6.76 -3.98
CA LEU A 105 0.32 7.23 -3.77
C LEU A 105 0.12 7.44 -2.27
N LEU A 106 0.44 8.65 -1.81
CA LEU A 106 0.51 8.99 -0.38
C LEU A 106 -0.88 9.27 0.17
N HIS A 107 -1.25 8.56 1.22
CA HIS A 107 -2.48 8.85 1.94
C HIS A 107 -2.38 10.23 2.63
N PRO A 108 -3.40 11.12 2.53
CA PRO A 108 -3.36 12.47 3.10
C PRO A 108 -2.99 12.54 4.59
N LYS A 109 -3.49 11.59 5.40
CA LYS A 109 -3.16 11.48 6.84
C LYS A 109 -1.70 11.12 7.12
N GLU A 110 -0.98 10.57 6.15
CA GLU A 110 0.37 10.02 6.34
C GLU A 110 1.47 10.93 5.75
N PHE A 111 1.09 11.85 4.87
CA PHE A 111 1.97 12.66 4.02
C PHE A 111 3.14 13.39 4.73
N LEU A 112 2.92 13.96 5.94
CA LEU A 112 3.99 14.56 6.75
C LEU A 112 4.13 13.93 8.15
N ARG A 113 3.76 12.64 8.31
CA ARG A 113 3.95 11.96 9.59
C ARG A 113 5.41 11.60 9.81
N THR A 114 5.91 11.84 11.03
CA THR A 114 7.26 11.46 11.49
C THR A 114 7.55 9.97 11.28
N THR A 115 6.54 9.11 11.39
CA THR A 115 6.68 7.65 11.28
C THR A 115 6.55 7.09 9.85
N ASN A 116 6.21 7.92 8.86
CA ASN A 116 6.02 7.47 7.49
C ASN A 116 7.39 7.21 6.83
N SER A 117 7.80 5.96 6.61
CA SER A 117 9.10 5.70 5.98
C SER A 117 9.12 5.92 4.47
N GLY A 118 7.97 5.96 3.79
CA GLY A 118 7.86 6.14 2.34
C GLY A 118 8.59 7.38 1.82
N LYS A 119 8.65 8.45 2.61
CA LYS A 119 9.41 9.67 2.26
C LYS A 119 10.89 9.42 1.98
N LEU A 120 11.50 8.36 2.53
CA LEU A 120 12.90 8.01 2.26
C LEU A 120 13.09 7.68 0.77
N LEU A 121 12.10 7.08 0.12
CA LEU A 121 12.12 6.84 -1.33
C LEU A 121 12.12 8.16 -2.11
N LEU A 122 11.36 9.16 -1.66
CA LEU A 122 11.34 10.49 -2.28
C LEU A 122 12.65 11.26 -2.08
N LEU A 123 13.35 11.00 -0.98
CA LEU A 123 14.64 11.59 -0.63
C LEU A 123 15.84 10.89 -1.28
N ALA A 124 15.72 9.61 -1.63
CA ALA A 124 16.83 8.80 -2.12
C ALA A 124 16.70 8.46 -3.61
N HIS A 125 15.51 8.14 -4.12
CA HIS A 125 15.34 7.64 -5.48
C HIS A 125 15.29 8.77 -6.51
N PRO A 126 16.10 8.73 -7.59
CA PRO A 126 16.25 9.84 -8.52
C PRO A 126 15.01 10.11 -9.38
N ARG A 127 14.11 9.14 -9.54
CA ARG A 127 12.88 9.28 -10.34
C ARG A 127 11.62 8.97 -9.54
N ALA A 128 11.69 9.19 -8.22
CA ALA A 128 10.53 9.07 -7.36
C ALA A 128 9.73 10.36 -7.34
N SER A 129 8.42 10.19 -7.30
CA SER A 129 7.48 11.28 -7.11
C SER A 129 6.31 10.78 -6.27
N PHE A 130 5.48 11.69 -5.78
CA PHE A 130 4.28 11.32 -5.05
C PHE A 130 3.03 11.96 -5.64
N LEU A 131 1.87 11.36 -5.40
CA LEU A 131 0.57 11.98 -5.60
C LEU A 131 -0.27 11.73 -4.35
N VAL A 132 -1.19 12.65 -4.07
CA VAL A 132 -2.13 12.59 -2.96
C VAL A 132 -3.53 12.43 -3.57
N PRO A 133 -4.17 11.24 -3.47
CA PRO A 133 -5.51 11.01 -4.02
C PRO A 133 -6.54 11.98 -3.48
N GLY A 134 -7.51 12.36 -4.32
CA GLY A 134 -8.62 13.25 -3.98
C GLY A 134 -8.31 14.74 -4.22
N LEU A 135 -7.10 15.07 -4.66
CA LEU A 135 -6.77 16.38 -5.20
C LEU A 135 -6.92 16.37 -6.73
N PRO A 136 -7.65 17.32 -7.35
CA PRO A 136 -7.96 17.27 -8.79
C PRO A 136 -6.74 17.16 -9.69
N SER A 137 -5.68 17.95 -9.45
CA SER A 137 -4.45 17.93 -10.25
C SER A 137 -3.74 16.58 -10.16
N HIS A 138 -3.77 15.97 -8.98
CA HIS A 138 -3.14 14.70 -8.69
C HIS A 138 -3.94 13.53 -9.25
N ASP A 139 -5.26 13.55 -9.14
CA ASP A 139 -6.14 12.52 -9.69
C ASP A 139 -6.05 12.48 -11.23
N ALA A 140 -6.03 13.65 -11.89
CA ALA A 140 -5.79 13.74 -13.33
C ALA A 140 -4.42 13.18 -13.74
N ARG A 141 -3.37 13.49 -12.96
CA ARG A 141 -2.03 12.96 -13.22
C ARG A 141 -1.95 11.45 -12.97
N LEU A 142 -2.63 10.95 -11.94
CA LEU A 142 -2.70 9.53 -11.61
C LEU A 142 -3.39 8.77 -12.75
N ALA A 143 -4.54 9.24 -13.22
CA ALA A 143 -5.26 8.65 -14.35
C ALA A 143 -4.37 8.55 -15.60
N SER A 144 -3.63 9.62 -15.93
CA SER A 144 -2.67 9.64 -17.04
C SER A 144 -1.55 8.59 -16.87
N ILE A 145 -1.06 8.37 -15.66
CA ILE A 145 -0.03 7.36 -15.39
C ILE A 145 -0.63 5.95 -15.47
N CYS A 146 -1.81 5.73 -14.89
CA CYS A 146 -2.49 4.43 -14.91
C CYS A 146 -2.85 3.96 -16.33
N ALA A 147 -3.04 4.88 -17.27
CA ALA A 147 -3.29 4.56 -18.68
C ALA A 147 -2.04 4.07 -19.45
N ARG A 148 -0.84 4.13 -18.85
CA ARG A 148 0.40 3.71 -19.51
C ARG A 148 0.54 2.18 -19.49
N ARG A 149 0.99 1.61 -20.62
CA ARG A 149 1.22 0.16 -20.75
C ARG A 149 2.18 -0.42 -19.70
N GLY A 150 3.22 0.33 -19.34
CA GLY A 150 4.20 -0.06 -18.32
C GLY A 150 3.77 0.25 -16.87
N ALA A 151 2.52 0.66 -16.61
CA ALA A 151 2.08 0.98 -15.26
C ALA A 151 1.56 -0.24 -14.50
N CYS A 152 1.99 -0.37 -13.25
CA CYS A 152 1.50 -1.40 -12.33
C CYS A 152 1.50 -0.90 -10.89
N VAL A 153 0.74 -1.59 -10.03
CA VAL A 153 0.63 -1.27 -8.61
C VAL A 153 1.38 -2.34 -7.81
N LEU A 154 2.41 -1.95 -7.07
CA LEU A 154 3.05 -2.84 -6.11
C LEU A 154 2.17 -2.94 -4.86
N TYR A 155 1.32 -3.96 -4.83
CA TYR A 155 0.46 -4.26 -3.70
C TYR A 155 0.02 -5.73 -3.76
N PRO A 156 0.24 -6.52 -2.69
CA PRO A 156 -0.08 -7.95 -2.69
C PRO A 156 -1.60 -8.15 -2.61
N THR A 157 -2.24 -8.37 -3.76
CA THR A 157 -3.61 -8.89 -3.88
C THR A 157 -3.61 -10.37 -4.21
N GLU A 158 -4.73 -11.05 -4.02
CA GLU A 158 -4.91 -12.47 -4.38
C GLU A 158 -4.49 -12.79 -5.82
N HIS A 159 -4.83 -11.91 -6.77
CA HIS A 159 -4.49 -12.05 -8.19
C HIS A 159 -3.24 -11.24 -8.59
N ALA A 160 -2.39 -10.84 -7.64
CA ALA A 160 -1.19 -10.07 -7.95
C ALA A 160 -0.14 -10.95 -8.67
N LEU A 161 0.34 -10.44 -9.80
CA LEU A 161 1.35 -11.10 -10.63
C LEU A 161 2.73 -10.93 -9.98
N PRO A 162 3.64 -11.90 -10.05
CA PRO A 162 5.04 -11.66 -9.74
C PRO A 162 5.58 -10.48 -10.57
N LEU A 163 6.37 -9.59 -9.95
CA LEU A 163 6.91 -8.40 -10.61
C LEU A 163 7.73 -8.77 -11.85
N ALA A 164 8.61 -9.78 -11.75
CA ALA A 164 9.38 -10.29 -12.88
C ALA A 164 8.48 -10.70 -14.06
N ALA A 165 7.44 -11.49 -13.79
CA ALA A 165 6.49 -11.92 -14.83
C ALA A 165 5.71 -10.75 -15.46
N PHE A 166 5.44 -9.67 -14.71
CA PHE A 166 4.88 -8.46 -15.29
C PHE A 166 5.86 -7.77 -16.23
N CYS A 167 7.13 -7.66 -15.83
CA CYS A 167 8.16 -7.02 -16.65
C CYS A 167 8.44 -7.80 -17.94
N GLU A 168 8.38 -9.13 -17.93
CA GLU A 168 8.48 -9.97 -19.14
C GLU A 168 7.34 -9.72 -20.13
N ARG A 169 6.12 -9.45 -19.63
CA ARG A 169 4.94 -9.19 -20.48
C ARG A 169 4.82 -7.75 -20.94
N ALA A 170 5.29 -6.81 -20.13
CA ALA A 170 5.31 -5.40 -20.49
C ALA A 170 6.30 -5.24 -21.66
N ALA A 171 5.82 -4.76 -22.81
CA ALA A 171 6.65 -4.57 -23.99
C ALA A 171 7.95 -3.83 -23.62
N ALA A 172 9.09 -4.34 -24.09
CA ALA A 172 10.44 -3.86 -23.74
C ALA A 172 10.64 -2.34 -23.97
N ASP A 173 9.81 -1.72 -24.81
CA ASP A 173 9.93 -0.33 -25.23
C ASP A 173 9.21 0.69 -24.32
N ALA A 174 8.50 0.25 -23.26
CA ALA A 174 7.81 1.15 -22.35
C ALA A 174 8.50 1.22 -20.97
N PRO A 175 8.81 2.41 -20.43
CA PRO A 175 9.37 2.52 -19.08
C PRO A 175 8.38 2.01 -18.04
N LEU A 176 8.87 1.26 -17.05
CA LEU A 176 8.07 0.77 -15.94
C LEU A 176 7.62 1.95 -15.05
N HIS A 177 6.33 2.01 -14.73
CA HIS A 177 5.75 2.95 -13.79
C HIS A 177 5.23 2.20 -12.57
N LEU A 178 6.06 2.09 -11.54
CA LEU A 178 5.74 1.38 -10.32
C LEU A 178 5.00 2.30 -9.34
N ILE A 179 3.72 2.01 -9.12
CA ILE A 179 2.86 2.76 -8.20
C ILE A 179 2.81 2.02 -6.88
N ILE A 180 3.15 2.68 -5.76
CA ILE A 180 3.10 2.10 -4.42
C ILE A 180 2.12 2.89 -3.56
N PRO A 181 0.98 2.30 -3.16
CA PRO A 181 0.09 2.90 -2.16
C PRO A 181 0.81 3.01 -0.82
N ASP A 182 0.98 4.23 -0.32
CA ASP A 182 1.76 4.50 0.89
C ASP A 182 0.87 5.07 2.00
N GLY A 183 0.78 4.28 3.07
CA GLY A 183 0.06 4.58 4.28
C GLY A 183 -0.05 3.33 5.15
N THR A 184 -0.95 3.33 6.14
CA THR A 184 -1.24 2.09 6.88
C THR A 184 -1.80 1.02 5.93
N TRP A 185 -1.68 -0.26 6.29
CA TRP A 185 -2.21 -1.37 5.47
C TRP A 185 -3.68 -1.18 5.08
N GLN A 186 -4.52 -0.68 5.99
CA GLN A 186 -5.93 -0.38 5.72
C GLN A 186 -6.09 0.76 4.71
N GLN A 187 -5.30 1.84 4.84
CA GLN A 187 -5.29 2.98 3.92
C GLN A 187 -4.79 2.56 2.53
N ALA A 188 -3.66 1.85 2.46
CA ALA A 188 -3.08 1.31 1.24
C ALA A 188 -4.06 0.39 0.50
N ARG A 189 -4.75 -0.51 1.24
CA ARG A 189 -5.81 -1.36 0.69
C ARG A 189 -6.95 -0.53 0.08
N ARG A 190 -7.40 0.52 0.76
CA ARG A 190 -8.47 1.40 0.26
C ARG A 190 -8.05 2.15 -0.98
N MET A 191 -6.85 2.73 -1.00
CA MET A 191 -6.31 3.41 -2.19
C MET A 191 -6.15 2.43 -3.36
N CYS A 192 -5.63 1.22 -3.13
CA CYS A 192 -5.49 0.21 -4.17
C CYS A 192 -6.83 -0.22 -4.80
N ARG A 193 -7.93 -0.21 -4.02
CA ARG A 193 -9.29 -0.49 -4.52
C ARG A 193 -9.87 0.63 -5.38
N GLN A 194 -9.41 1.87 -5.20
CA GLN A 194 -9.85 3.03 -5.98
C GLN A 194 -9.10 3.15 -7.32
N LEU A 195 -7.97 2.44 -7.47
CA LEU A 195 -7.24 2.38 -8.74
C LEU A 195 -8.00 1.53 -9.77
N PRO A 196 -7.88 1.84 -11.08
CA PRO A 196 -8.60 1.11 -12.13
C PRO A 196 -8.46 -0.41 -12.01
N PRO A 197 -9.54 -1.20 -12.13
CA PRO A 197 -9.47 -2.66 -12.07
C PRO A 197 -8.56 -3.26 -13.15
N SER A 198 -8.48 -2.61 -14.33
CA SER A 198 -7.60 -3.00 -15.43
C SER A 198 -6.11 -2.78 -15.16
N LEU A 199 -5.75 -1.98 -14.16
CA LEU A 199 -4.35 -1.72 -13.82
C LEU A 199 -3.73 -2.95 -13.13
N PRO A 200 -2.65 -3.54 -13.66
CA PRO A 200 -2.06 -4.74 -13.09
C PRO A 200 -1.57 -4.51 -11.66
N ARG A 201 -1.89 -5.46 -10.77
CA ARG A 201 -1.32 -5.52 -9.42
C ARG A 201 -0.16 -6.50 -9.46
N VAL A 202 0.97 -6.08 -8.89
CA VAL A 202 2.18 -6.89 -8.81
C VAL A 202 2.58 -7.09 -7.36
N ARG A 203 3.24 -8.20 -7.10
CA ARG A 203 3.87 -8.52 -5.83
C ARG A 203 5.33 -8.85 -6.07
N VAL A 204 6.14 -8.48 -5.08
CA VAL A 204 7.50 -8.99 -4.97
C VAL A 204 7.47 -10.40 -4.38
N SER A 205 8.57 -11.10 -4.55
CA SER A 205 8.92 -12.33 -3.84
C SER A 205 9.01 -12.06 -2.33
N ASP A 206 9.14 -13.13 -1.54
CA ASP A 206 9.12 -13.02 -0.09
C ASP A 206 10.15 -11.97 0.40
N VAL A 207 9.63 -10.96 1.09
CA VAL A 207 10.44 -9.90 1.67
C VAL A 207 10.79 -10.41 3.04
N GLY A 208 12.07 -10.73 3.25
CA GLY A 208 12.55 -11.27 4.53
C GLY A 208 12.16 -10.41 5.74
N ALA A 209 12.53 -10.86 6.95
CA ALA A 209 12.09 -10.24 8.20
C ALA A 209 12.19 -8.71 8.22
N SER A 210 11.05 -8.04 8.43
CA SER A 210 10.98 -6.57 8.41
C SER A 210 11.85 -5.94 9.49
N LEU A 211 12.56 -4.87 9.13
CA LEU A 211 13.34 -4.02 10.02
C LEU A 211 12.47 -3.35 11.09
N PHE A 212 11.18 -3.12 10.82
CA PHE A 212 10.21 -2.62 11.82
C PHE A 212 9.77 -3.69 12.83
N GLY A 213 9.88 -4.98 12.49
CA GLY A 213 9.54 -6.08 13.40
C GLY A 213 10.34 -6.03 14.71
N ARG A 214 11.56 -5.46 14.66
CA ARG A 214 12.49 -5.35 15.79
C ARG A 214 12.16 -4.22 16.78
N THR A 215 11.51 -3.15 16.35
CA THR A 215 11.23 -1.96 17.18
C THR A 215 9.79 -1.86 17.65
N LEU A 216 8.83 -2.42 16.91
CA LEU A 216 7.41 -2.43 17.29
C LEU A 216 7.06 -3.72 18.05
N ARG A 217 7.56 -3.89 19.28
CA ARG A 217 7.39 -5.11 20.13
C ARG A 217 5.95 -5.63 20.26
N TRP A 218 4.95 -4.78 20.01
CA TRP A 218 3.53 -5.11 20.11
C TRP A 218 2.86 -5.52 18.79
N GLN A 219 3.58 -5.47 17.67
CA GLN A 219 3.04 -5.77 16.34
C GLN A 219 3.91 -6.77 15.55
N SER A 220 5.00 -7.26 16.13
CA SER A 220 6.03 -8.06 15.43
C SER A 220 5.50 -9.40 14.92
N ARG A 221 4.83 -10.18 15.77
CA ARG A 221 4.43 -11.56 15.42
C ARG A 221 3.36 -11.63 14.34
N GLU A 222 2.28 -10.84 14.44
CA GLU A 222 1.23 -10.81 13.41
C GLU A 222 1.69 -10.18 12.08
N ARG A 223 2.68 -9.29 12.09
CA ARG A 223 3.24 -8.70 10.86
C ARG A 223 4.20 -9.64 10.16
N GLU A 224 5.06 -10.33 10.92
CA GLU A 224 6.00 -11.33 10.42
C GLU A 224 5.25 -12.53 9.82
N GLU A 225 4.18 -13.01 10.46
CA GLU A 225 3.35 -14.11 9.94
C GLU A 225 2.51 -13.73 8.69
N CYS A 226 2.31 -12.43 8.43
CA CYS A 226 1.48 -11.93 7.32
C CYS A 226 2.29 -11.34 6.13
N GLY A 227 3.63 -11.45 6.12
CA GLY A 227 4.46 -10.86 5.07
C GLY A 227 4.33 -9.33 4.97
N ARG A 228 4.02 -8.65 6.07
CA ARG A 228 3.73 -7.21 6.09
C ARG A 228 5.00 -6.39 6.26
N VAL A 229 5.50 -5.85 5.15
CA VAL A 229 6.66 -4.95 5.14
C VAL A 229 6.30 -3.49 4.94
N SER A 230 7.24 -2.58 5.18
CA SER A 230 7.10 -1.16 4.89
C SER A 230 7.23 -0.86 3.40
N THR A 231 6.76 0.31 2.96
CA THR A 231 6.88 0.82 1.58
C THR A 231 8.32 0.79 1.07
N VAL A 232 9.28 1.14 1.93
CA VAL A 232 10.71 1.17 1.60
C VAL A 232 11.25 -0.24 1.39
N GLU A 233 10.88 -1.19 2.25
CA GLU A 233 11.31 -2.60 2.13
C GLU A 233 10.70 -3.27 0.90
N ALA A 234 9.40 -3.04 0.66
CA ALA A 234 8.72 -3.53 -0.54
C ALA A 234 9.40 -3.01 -1.81
N TYR A 235 9.76 -1.73 -1.85
CA TYR A 235 10.51 -1.17 -2.98
C TYR A 235 11.94 -1.70 -3.06
N ALA A 236 12.65 -1.86 -1.94
CA ALA A 236 14.00 -2.40 -1.94
C ALA A 236 14.02 -3.81 -2.57
N GLN A 237 13.06 -4.67 -2.20
CA GLN A 237 12.90 -5.97 -2.84
C GLN A 237 12.55 -5.84 -4.32
N ALA A 238 11.64 -4.92 -4.68
CA ALA A 238 11.29 -4.69 -6.08
C ALA A 238 12.50 -4.23 -6.92
N ALA A 239 13.38 -3.39 -6.37
CA ALA A 239 14.58 -2.94 -7.05
C ALA A 239 15.54 -4.10 -7.34
N LEU A 240 15.73 -5.02 -6.38
CA LEU A 240 16.53 -6.23 -6.57
C LEU A 240 15.95 -7.13 -7.66
N GLU A 241 14.62 -7.32 -7.69
CA GLU A 241 13.93 -8.11 -8.72
C GLU A 241 13.97 -7.46 -10.11
N LEU A 242 14.15 -6.13 -10.17
CA LEU A 242 14.37 -5.39 -11.41
C LEU A 242 15.84 -5.44 -11.88
N GLY A 243 16.71 -6.16 -11.15
CA GLY A 243 18.12 -6.35 -11.51
C GLY A 243 19.06 -5.25 -11.00
N GLU A 244 18.60 -4.36 -10.11
CA GLU A 244 19.47 -3.38 -9.46
C GLU A 244 20.45 -4.11 -8.51
N ALA A 245 21.71 -3.69 -8.47
CA ALA A 245 22.72 -4.34 -7.65
C ALA A 245 22.42 -4.15 -6.15
N SER A 246 22.63 -5.20 -5.35
CA SER A 246 22.42 -5.15 -3.89
C SER A 246 23.21 -4.02 -3.22
N ALA A 247 24.44 -3.75 -3.69
CA ALA A 247 25.27 -2.65 -3.22
C ALA A 247 24.63 -1.26 -3.46
N ASP A 248 23.85 -1.10 -4.52
CA ASP A 248 23.19 0.15 -4.90
C ASP A 248 21.86 0.35 -4.15
N VAL A 249 21.21 -0.75 -3.73
CA VAL A 249 19.99 -0.74 -2.92
C VAL A 249 20.30 -0.59 -1.42
N ALA A 250 21.42 -1.14 -0.94
CA ALA A 250 21.79 -1.13 0.48
C ALA A 250 21.75 0.24 1.18
N PRO A 251 22.14 1.37 0.55
CA PRO A 251 22.03 2.70 1.17
C PRO A 251 20.59 3.10 1.54
N LEU A 252 19.58 2.61 0.82
CA LEU A 252 18.18 2.85 1.13
C LEU A 252 17.79 2.15 2.45
N LEU A 253 18.18 0.89 2.62
CA LEU A 253 17.91 0.12 3.84
C LEU A 253 18.69 0.65 5.04
N GLN A 254 19.92 1.13 4.83
CA GLN A 254 20.69 1.85 5.86
C GLN A 254 19.98 3.14 6.30
N SER A 255 19.45 3.91 5.35
CA SER A 255 18.65 5.11 5.64
C SER A 255 17.38 4.76 6.41
N LEU A 256 16.74 3.63 6.08
CA LEU A 256 15.58 3.14 6.82
C LEU A 256 15.92 2.76 8.27
N ARG A 257 17.04 2.08 8.51
CA ARG A 257 17.49 1.77 9.88
C ARG A 257 17.68 3.05 10.70
N ALA A 258 18.44 4.01 10.18
CA ALA A 258 18.66 5.30 10.86
C ALA A 258 17.35 6.05 11.13
N PHE A 259 16.39 6.00 10.19
CA PHE A 259 15.08 6.59 10.36
C PHE A 259 14.25 5.89 11.45
N ILE A 260 14.28 4.57 11.51
CA ILE A 260 13.62 3.79 12.57
C ILE A 260 14.22 4.15 13.93
N ASP A 261 15.53 4.20 14.04
CA ASP A 261 16.23 4.52 15.30
C ASP A 261 15.87 5.95 15.78
N ALA A 262 15.77 6.91 14.86
CA ALA A 262 15.37 8.29 15.18
C ALA A 262 13.88 8.47 15.49
N THR A 263 13.03 7.50 15.13
CA THR A 263 11.57 7.57 15.34
C THR A 263 11.06 6.61 16.40
N ALA A 264 11.92 5.71 16.89
CA ALA A 264 11.61 4.84 18.00
C ALA A 264 11.31 5.69 19.25
N PRO A 265 10.27 5.36 20.02
CA PRO A 265 10.05 6.02 21.30
C PRO A 265 11.29 5.79 22.18
N PHE A 266 11.85 6.86 22.74
CA PHE A 266 12.89 6.78 23.77
C PHE A 266 12.40 5.78 24.83
N SER A 267 12.99 4.59 24.85
CA SER A 267 12.76 3.65 25.93
C SER A 267 13.49 4.24 27.11
N SER A 268 12.77 4.95 27.98
CA SER A 268 13.26 5.33 29.30
C SER A 268 13.85 4.08 29.97
N HIS A 269 15.01 4.26 30.59
CA HIS A 269 15.68 3.23 31.39
C HIS A 269 14.68 2.59 32.36
N GLY A 270 14.87 1.29 32.60
CA GLY A 270 13.86 0.36 33.10
C GLY A 270 13.03 0.81 34.30
N HIS A 271 11.72 0.63 34.17
CA HIS A 271 10.86 0.30 35.30
C HIS A 271 9.94 -0.86 34.89
N ALA A 272 10.20 -2.03 35.49
CA ALA A 272 9.29 -3.15 35.48
C ALA A 272 8.05 -2.79 36.31
N GLY A 273 6.87 -2.83 35.70
CA GLY A 273 5.56 -2.63 36.33
C GLY A 273 4.51 -3.53 35.68
N PRO A 274 3.45 -3.95 36.41
CA PRO A 274 2.95 -5.32 36.37
C PRO A 274 2.02 -5.64 35.20
N ARG A 275 2.12 -6.89 34.73
CA ARG A 275 1.30 -7.49 33.66
C ARG A 275 -0.15 -7.63 34.13
N THR A 276 -1.06 -6.78 33.63
CA THR A 276 -2.50 -6.92 33.92
C THR A 276 -3.19 -7.89 32.95
N ALA A 277 -3.74 -8.96 33.53
CA ALA A 277 -4.92 -9.80 33.22
C ALA A 277 -5.75 -9.66 31.91
N ARG A 278 -5.19 -9.26 30.77
CA ARG A 278 -5.84 -9.39 29.43
C ARG A 278 -5.23 -10.50 28.55
N GLN A 279 -4.30 -11.28 29.10
CA GLN A 279 -3.56 -12.32 28.36
C GLN A 279 -4.21 -13.71 28.40
N SER A 280 -5.24 -13.95 29.22
CA SER A 280 -5.90 -15.27 29.35
C SER A 280 -7.02 -15.49 28.32
N GLU A 281 -7.73 -14.45 27.90
CA GLU A 281 -8.91 -14.57 27.02
C GLU A 281 -8.58 -14.87 25.54
N CYS A 282 -7.34 -14.63 25.12
CA CYS A 282 -6.91 -14.85 23.73
C CYS A 282 -6.39 -16.28 23.48
N ARG A 283 -6.02 -17.03 24.52
CA ARG A 283 -5.54 -18.42 24.39
C ARG A 283 -6.66 -19.41 24.04
N GLU A 284 -7.89 -19.14 24.45
CA GLU A 284 -9.00 -20.06 24.24
C GLU A 284 -9.57 -19.98 22.81
N LYS A 285 -9.53 -18.80 22.18
CA LYS A 285 -10.08 -18.59 20.83
C LYS A 285 -9.16 -19.06 19.68
N VAL A 286 -7.85 -19.18 19.92
CA VAL A 286 -6.90 -19.68 18.91
C VAL A 286 -6.89 -21.21 18.85
N HIS A 287 -7.07 -21.89 19.99
CA HIS A 287 -7.13 -23.36 20.04
C HIS A 287 -8.43 -23.93 19.44
N LEU A 288 -9.56 -23.24 19.60
CA LEU A 288 -10.85 -23.67 19.04
C LEU A 288 -10.92 -23.55 17.50
N ARG A 289 -10.13 -22.67 16.87
CA ARG A 289 -10.09 -22.55 15.40
C ARG A 289 -9.21 -23.60 14.72
N GLN A 290 -8.12 -24.03 15.37
CA GLN A 290 -7.22 -25.04 14.80
C GLN A 290 -7.77 -26.47 14.94
N ASN A 291 -8.61 -26.74 15.96
CA ASN A 291 -9.23 -28.06 16.14
C ASN A 291 -10.55 -28.26 15.35
N GLY A 292 -11.15 -27.19 14.82
CA GLY A 292 -12.39 -27.26 14.03
C GLY A 292 -12.21 -27.65 12.57
N GLU A 293 -11.03 -27.41 11.99
CA GLU A 293 -10.73 -27.72 10.57
C GLU A 293 -10.10 -29.10 10.38
N ALA A 294 -9.52 -29.70 11.43
CA ALA A 294 -9.00 -31.08 11.39
C ALA A 294 -10.09 -32.17 11.47
N HIS A 295 -11.32 -31.85 11.89
CA HIS A 295 -12.40 -32.84 12.08
C HIS A 295 -13.32 -33.04 10.87
N ARG A 296 -13.16 -32.30 9.77
CA ARG A 296 -13.99 -32.44 8.54
C ARG A 296 -13.31 -33.12 7.35
N ALA A 297 -12.03 -33.48 7.47
CA ALA A 297 -11.28 -34.16 6.42
C ALA A 297 -10.68 -35.48 6.95
N GLY A 298 -11.53 -36.47 7.22
CA GLY A 298 -11.05 -37.78 7.67
C GLY A 298 -12.14 -38.70 8.20
N ARG A 299 -13.03 -39.20 7.32
CA ARG A 299 -13.71 -40.49 7.55
C ARG A 299 -13.82 -41.24 6.22
N ARG A 300 -12.96 -42.22 6.01
CA ARG A 300 -13.23 -43.39 5.17
C ARG A 300 -13.43 -44.59 6.09
N ALA A 301 -14.40 -45.41 5.67
CA ALA A 301 -14.57 -46.84 5.85
C ALA A 301 -13.81 -47.49 7.02
N ASP A 302 -14.54 -47.81 8.08
CA ASP A 302 -14.66 -49.15 8.66
C ASP A 302 -15.42 -48.99 9.97
N ASP A 303 -16.60 -49.63 10.07
CA ASP A 303 -17.27 -50.09 11.30
C ASP A 303 -18.74 -50.40 10.98
N LEU A 304 -18.98 -51.66 10.65
CA LEU A 304 -20.31 -52.26 10.53
C LEU A 304 -20.76 -52.70 11.94
N PRO A 305 -21.96 -52.32 12.42
CA PRO A 305 -22.49 -52.86 13.68
C PRO A 305 -23.11 -54.26 13.48
N PRO A 306 -23.03 -55.17 14.48
CA PRO A 306 -23.59 -56.51 14.39
C PRO A 306 -25.12 -56.52 14.58
N PRO A 307 -25.82 -57.59 14.12
CA PRO A 307 -27.27 -57.58 13.99
C PRO A 307 -27.98 -57.97 15.30
N LEU A 308 -29.11 -57.31 15.58
CA LEU A 308 -30.08 -57.74 16.58
C LEU A 308 -31.24 -58.47 15.88
N ARG A 309 -31.58 -59.65 16.41
CA ARG A 309 -32.73 -60.48 16.00
C ARG A 309 -34.04 -59.97 16.65
N GLY A 310 -35.16 -60.10 15.93
CA GLY A 310 -36.49 -60.19 16.55
C GLY A 310 -37.67 -59.63 15.75
N HIS A 311 -38.27 -60.48 14.90
CA HIS A 311 -39.69 -60.58 14.46
C HIS A 311 -40.62 -59.35 14.42
N ALA A 312 -41.19 -59.03 13.24
CA ALA A 312 -42.53 -59.51 12.80
C ALA A 312 -43.03 -58.83 11.50
N SER A 313 -43.45 -59.69 10.55
CA SER A 313 -44.60 -59.55 9.60
C SER A 313 -44.69 -58.45 8.52
N LEU A 314 -44.34 -58.83 7.28
CA LEU A 314 -45.11 -58.87 5.98
C LEU A 314 -46.28 -57.88 5.68
N PRO A 315 -46.73 -57.74 4.40
CA PRO A 315 -46.00 -57.68 3.11
C PRO A 315 -46.59 -56.69 2.05
N GLY A 316 -45.90 -56.59 0.90
CA GLY A 316 -46.51 -56.36 -0.42
C GLY A 316 -46.29 -54.98 -1.05
N ALA A 317 -46.09 -54.79 -2.35
CA ALA A 317 -45.69 -55.58 -3.50
C ALA A 317 -45.61 -54.60 -4.70
N SER A 318 -44.85 -54.98 -5.74
CA SER A 318 -44.96 -54.52 -7.14
C SER A 318 -44.45 -53.09 -7.45
N SER A 319 -43.32 -52.87 -8.14
CA SER A 319 -42.93 -53.20 -9.52
C SER A 319 -43.46 -52.23 -10.60
N ALA A 320 -42.52 -51.78 -11.45
CA ALA A 320 -42.62 -51.24 -12.83
C ALA A 320 -41.64 -50.05 -12.98
N ARG A 321 -40.40 -50.23 -13.43
CA ARG A 321 -39.99 -50.24 -14.86
C ARG A 321 -40.92 -49.44 -15.78
N PHE A 322 -40.43 -48.37 -16.39
CA PHE A 322 -39.94 -48.42 -17.78
C PHE A 322 -39.32 -47.09 -18.24
N ARG A 323 -38.42 -47.26 -19.20
CA ARG A 323 -37.75 -46.32 -20.11
C ARG A 323 -38.76 -45.31 -20.72
N ASN A 324 -38.40 -44.16 -21.29
CA ASN A 324 -37.43 -44.00 -22.37
C ASN A 324 -37.34 -42.52 -22.81
N ARG A 325 -36.13 -42.10 -23.19
CA ARG A 325 -35.75 -41.33 -24.40
C ARG A 325 -36.59 -40.13 -24.91
N LYS A 326 -35.79 -39.06 -25.13
CA LYS A 326 -35.53 -38.32 -26.40
C LYS A 326 -36.26 -36.99 -26.66
N ARG A 327 -35.37 -36.01 -26.93
CA ARG A 327 -35.31 -35.07 -28.07
C ARG A 327 -36.01 -33.71 -27.98
N ALA A 328 -35.20 -32.71 -28.34
CA ALA A 328 -35.48 -31.48 -29.11
C ALA A 328 -36.46 -30.50 -28.44
N SER A 329 -36.31 -29.18 -28.48
CA SER A 329 -35.96 -28.32 -29.61
C SER A 329 -35.75 -26.90 -29.05
N ALA A 330 -34.94 -26.07 -29.72
CA ALA A 330 -35.05 -24.59 -29.66
C ALA A 330 -36.39 -24.14 -30.34
N PRO A 331 -36.79 -22.83 -30.46
CA PRO A 331 -35.98 -21.61 -30.34
C PRO A 331 -36.70 -20.31 -29.84
N ARG A 332 -35.94 -19.19 -29.80
CA ARG A 332 -36.35 -17.75 -29.89
C ARG A 332 -37.22 -17.22 -28.72
N THR A 333 -37.17 -15.96 -28.28
CA THR A 333 -37.14 -14.63 -28.91
C THR A 333 -36.77 -13.55 -27.88
N CYS A 334 -36.29 -12.41 -28.41
CA CYS A 334 -36.11 -11.07 -27.81
C CYS A 334 -35.01 -10.89 -26.75
#